data_AF-A0A1I6V8P6-F1
#
_entry.id   AF-A0A1I6V8P6-F1
#
_cell.length_a   1.000
_cell.length_b   1.000
_cell.length_c   1.000
_cell.angle_alpha   90.00
_cell.angle_beta   90.00
_cell.angle_gamma   90.00
#
_symmetry.space_group_name_H-M   'P 1'
#
loop_
_entity.id
_entity.type
_entity.pdbx_description
1 polymer ?
#
loop_
_entity_poly.entity_id
_entity_poly.type
_entity_poly.pdbx_seq_one_letter_code
_entity_poly.pdbx_strand_id
1 'polypeptide(L)'
;MGMKAIFSNRLYKHKIDPDFVTSMDHTLQVFNQAKHFRYQAEVRELRGSKEKSSVSIHQRLKQRYGLNDYYANSAVQEGRALLSAQKELKNVYMRNKKEQINAVKRKIKATKARLTTLQKIKA
;
A
#
# COMPACT_ATOMS: atom_id res chain seq x y z
N MET A 1 -16.94 -29.57 18.42
CA MET A 1 -15.98 -29.57 17.28
C MET A 1 -14.64 -29.10 17.79
N GLY A 2 -13.62 -29.97 17.84
CA GLY A 2 -12.26 -29.60 18.26
C GLY A 2 -11.57 -28.77 17.18
N MET A 3 -10.89 -27.71 17.60
CA MET A 3 -10.13 -26.81 16.72
C MET A 3 -8.99 -27.61 16.06
N LYS A 4 -9.10 -27.90 14.75
CA LYS A 4 -7.99 -28.52 14.00
C LYS A 4 -6.91 -27.46 13.80
N ALA A 5 -5.83 -27.53 14.58
CA ALA A 5 -4.65 -26.72 14.32
C ALA A 5 -4.05 -27.16 12.99
N ILE A 6 -4.04 -26.27 12.00
CA ILE A 6 -3.34 -26.52 10.73
C ILE A 6 -1.85 -26.31 11.00
N PHE A 7 -1.11 -27.40 11.13
CA PHE A 7 0.35 -27.32 11.19
C PHE A 7 0.87 -26.84 9.83
N SER A 8 1.54 -25.69 9.81
CA SER A 8 2.24 -25.21 8.64
C SER A 8 3.49 -26.07 8.43
N ASN A 9 3.64 -26.64 7.24
CA ASN A 9 4.88 -27.27 6.80
C ASN A 9 5.92 -26.19 6.54
N ARG A 10 6.54 -25.68 7.61
CA ARG A 10 7.57 -24.65 7.53
C ARG A 10 8.82 -25.24 6.88
N LEU A 11 9.16 -24.72 5.70
CA LEU A 11 10.41 -25.02 5.03
C LEU A 11 11.52 -24.14 5.61
N TYR A 12 12.59 -24.76 6.10
CA TYR A 12 13.76 -24.05 6.62
C TYR A 12 14.84 -24.01 5.53
N LYS A 13 15.40 -22.84 5.25
CA LYS A 13 16.41 -22.66 4.17
C LYS A 13 17.57 -23.65 4.26
N HIS A 14 18.09 -23.91 5.47
CA HIS A 14 19.19 -24.86 5.68
C HIS A 14 18.83 -26.33 5.44
N LYS A 15 17.53 -26.66 5.28
CA LYS A 15 17.04 -28.02 4.98
C LYS A 15 16.73 -28.21 3.49
N ILE A 16 16.99 -27.20 2.67
CA ILE A 16 16.71 -27.18 1.24
C ILE A 16 18.05 -27.07 0.53
N ASP A 17 18.12 -27.61 -0.67
CA ASP A 17 19.27 -27.47 -1.55
C ASP A 17 19.68 -25.97 -1.70
N PRO A 18 20.96 -25.62 -1.48
CA PRO A 18 21.42 -24.23 -1.55
C PRO A 18 21.18 -23.55 -2.90
N ASP A 19 21.28 -24.27 -4.02
CA ASP A 19 21.05 -23.72 -5.35
C ASP A 19 19.55 -23.41 -5.54
N PHE A 20 18.68 -24.26 -5.00
CA PHE A 20 17.25 -24.00 -4.97
C PHE A 20 16.90 -22.78 -4.10
N VAL A 21 17.51 -22.64 -2.92
CA VAL A 21 17.33 -21.46 -2.06
C VAL A 21 17.75 -20.18 -2.80
N THR A 22 18.91 -20.22 -3.45
CA THR A 22 19.44 -19.09 -4.24
C THR A 22 18.51 -18.73 -5.39
N SER A 23 18.02 -19.73 -6.13
CA SER A 23 17.08 -19.55 -7.24
C SER A 23 15.75 -18.93 -6.76
N MET A 24 15.19 -19.43 -5.65
CA MET A 24 13.99 -18.87 -5.03
C MET A 24 14.17 -17.42 -4.60
N ASP A 25 15.28 -17.12 -3.90
CA ASP A 25 15.57 -15.77 -3.42
C ASP A 25 15.71 -14.80 -4.61
N HIS A 26 16.38 -15.22 -5.68
CA HIS A 26 16.48 -14.44 -6.92
C HIS A 26 15.09 -14.22 -7.57
N THR A 27 14.28 -15.27 -7.73
CA THR A 27 12.93 -15.14 -8.30
C THR A 27 12.06 -14.18 -7.48
N LEU A 28 12.09 -14.28 -6.15
CA LEU A 28 11.37 -13.39 -5.25
C LEU A 28 11.86 -11.94 -5.38
N GLN A 29 13.17 -11.73 -5.48
CA GLN A 29 13.77 -10.42 -5.66
C GLN A 29 13.30 -9.78 -6.97
N VAL A 30 13.41 -10.49 -8.10
CA VAL A 30 12.98 -10.00 -9.42
C VAL A 30 11.48 -9.71 -9.43
N PHE A 31 10.66 -10.59 -8.87
CA PHE A 31 9.22 -10.38 -8.76
C PHE A 31 8.86 -9.15 -7.92
N ASN A 32 9.55 -8.94 -6.79
CA ASN A 32 9.35 -7.75 -5.95
C ASN A 32 9.75 -6.46 -6.68
N GLN A 33 10.87 -6.48 -7.40
CA GLN A 33 11.28 -5.34 -8.23
C GLN A 33 10.25 -5.03 -9.32
N ALA A 34 9.72 -6.06 -9.99
CA ALA A 34 8.66 -5.92 -10.98
C ALA A 34 7.39 -5.27 -10.39
N LYS A 35 6.94 -5.72 -9.21
CA LYS A 35 5.82 -5.10 -8.48
C LYS A 35 6.07 -3.62 -8.18
N HIS A 36 7.26 -3.29 -7.67
CA HIS A 36 7.61 -1.89 -7.37
C HIS A 36 7.66 -1.03 -8.63
N PHE A 37 8.22 -1.55 -9.72
CA PHE A 37 8.27 -0.83 -10.99
C PHE A 37 6.87 -0.52 -11.52
N ARG A 38 6.00 -1.55 -11.54
CA ARG A 38 4.59 -1.41 -11.93
C ARG A 38 3.94 -0.27 -11.14
N TYR A 39 4.04 -0.33 -9.81
CA TYR A 39 3.45 0.68 -8.93
C TYR A 39 3.97 2.09 -9.26
N GLN A 40 5.29 2.25 -9.37
CA GLN A 40 5.92 3.55 -9.65
C GLN A 40 5.56 4.09 -11.04
N ALA A 41 5.46 3.21 -12.05
CA ALA A 41 5.09 3.60 -13.39
C ALA A 41 3.69 4.25 -13.40
N GLU A 42 2.69 3.60 -12.80
CA GLU A 42 1.33 4.17 -12.73
C GLU A 42 1.29 5.44 -11.87
N VAL A 43 2.03 5.52 -10.76
CA VAL A 43 2.09 6.76 -9.97
C VAL A 43 2.64 7.93 -10.78
N ARG A 44 3.67 7.71 -11.60
CA ARG A 44 4.26 8.76 -12.45
C ARG A 44 3.30 9.21 -13.54
N GLU A 45 2.58 8.27 -14.15
CA GLU A 45 1.53 8.55 -15.14
C GLU A 45 0.39 9.37 -14.51
N LEU A 46 -0.10 8.97 -13.32
CA LEU A 46 -1.16 9.68 -12.59
C LEU A 46 -0.75 11.09 -12.14
N ARG A 47 0.55 11.34 -11.92
CA ARG A 47 1.08 12.66 -11.56
C ARG A 47 1.36 13.56 -12.78
N GLY A 48 1.17 13.05 -13.99
CA GLY A 48 1.56 13.76 -15.22
C GLY A 48 3.08 13.93 -15.37
N SER A 49 3.89 13.22 -14.58
CA SER A 49 5.36 13.35 -14.61
C SER A 49 6.00 12.59 -15.76
N LYS A 50 5.27 11.66 -16.39
CA LYS A 50 5.67 10.95 -17.61
C LYS A 50 4.44 10.66 -18.45
N GLU A 51 4.62 10.73 -19.76
CA GLU A 51 3.63 10.28 -20.72
C GLU A 51 3.36 8.78 -20.58
N LYS A 52 2.12 8.40 -20.91
CA LYS A 52 1.71 7.00 -20.93
C LYS A 52 2.50 6.28 -22.00
N SER A 53 3.12 5.17 -21.64
CA SER A 53 3.86 4.36 -22.61
C SER A 53 2.92 3.79 -23.67
N SER A 54 3.39 3.74 -24.93
CA SER A 54 2.72 3.05 -26.03
C SER A 54 2.67 1.53 -25.83
N VAL A 55 3.58 0.98 -25.03
CA VAL A 55 3.66 -0.44 -24.71
C VAL A 55 2.92 -0.73 -23.40
N SER A 56 2.16 -1.83 -23.36
CA SER A 56 1.44 -2.26 -22.17
C SER A 56 2.41 -2.47 -20.98
N ILE A 57 1.95 -2.16 -19.76
CA ILE A 57 2.76 -2.36 -18.55
C ILE A 57 3.18 -3.82 -18.38
N HIS A 58 2.33 -4.76 -18.80
CA HIS A 58 2.63 -6.20 -18.80
C HIS A 58 3.83 -6.52 -19.69
N GLN A 59 3.82 -6.08 -20.96
CA GLN A 59 4.95 -6.31 -21.88
C GLN A 59 6.23 -5.62 -21.41
N ARG A 60 6.13 -4.41 -20.85
CA ARG A 60 7.26 -3.70 -20.26
C ARG A 60 7.90 -4.50 -19.12
N LEU A 61 7.09 -5.12 -18.27
CA LEU A 61 7.59 -5.98 -17.19
C LEU A 61 8.25 -7.25 -17.72
N LYS A 62 7.63 -7.93 -18.69
CA LYS A 62 8.21 -9.13 -19.32
C LYS A 62 9.59 -8.84 -19.92
N GLN A 63 9.68 -7.80 -20.74
CA GLN A 63 10.93 -7.41 -21.40
C GLN A 63 12.00 -6.97 -20.40
N ARG A 64 11.62 -6.20 -19.38
CA ARG A 64 12.58 -5.63 -18.43
C ARG A 64 13.16 -6.65 -17.44
N TYR A 65 12.35 -7.61 -17.01
CA TYR A 65 12.69 -8.52 -15.92
C TYR A 65 12.79 -9.98 -16.38
N GLY A 66 12.69 -10.26 -17.69
CA GLY A 66 12.72 -11.62 -18.22
C GLY A 66 11.58 -12.51 -17.71
N LEU A 67 10.43 -11.92 -17.38
CA LEU A 67 9.32 -12.64 -16.76
C LEU A 67 8.48 -13.39 -17.81
N ASN A 68 7.99 -14.56 -17.41
CA ASN A 68 6.91 -15.23 -18.13
C ASN A 68 5.56 -14.52 -17.89
N ASP A 69 4.53 -14.92 -18.64
CA ASP A 69 3.21 -14.32 -18.54
C ASP A 69 2.57 -14.44 -17.16
N TYR A 70 2.84 -15.54 -16.45
CA TYR A 70 2.33 -15.78 -15.11
C TYR A 70 2.85 -14.72 -14.13
N TYR A 71 4.16 -14.59 -13.99
CA TYR A 71 4.77 -13.62 -13.09
C TYR A 71 4.49 -12.18 -13.50
N ALA A 72 4.47 -11.88 -14.79
CA ALA A 72 4.15 -10.54 -15.27
C ALA A 72 2.70 -10.16 -14.93
N ASN A 73 1.73 -11.06 -15.15
CA ASN A 73 0.33 -10.82 -14.78
C ASN A 73 0.14 -10.66 -13.28
N SER A 74 0.76 -11.54 -12.48
CA SER A 74 0.72 -11.42 -11.01
C SER A 74 1.30 -10.09 -10.55
N ALA A 75 2.45 -9.65 -11.10
CA ALA A 75 3.04 -8.36 -10.74
C ALA A 75 2.14 -7.17 -11.12
N VAL A 76 1.45 -7.25 -12.27
CA VAL A 76 0.46 -6.24 -12.68
C VAL A 76 -0.70 -6.15 -11.70
N GLN A 77 -1.27 -7.29 -11.30
CA GLN A 77 -2.41 -7.35 -10.38
C GLN A 77 -2.03 -6.90 -8.97
N GLU A 78 -0.93 -7.42 -8.43
CA GLU A 78 -0.41 -7.05 -7.10
C GLU A 78 -0.12 -5.56 -7.00
N GLY A 79 0.55 -5.00 -8.00
CA GLY A 79 0.80 -3.57 -8.03
C GLY A 79 -0.49 -2.75 -8.11
N ARG A 80 -1.55 -3.27 -8.76
CA ARG A 80 -2.87 -2.60 -8.86
C ARG A 80 -3.58 -2.61 -7.53
N ALA A 81 -3.58 -3.77 -6.87
CA ALA A 81 -4.13 -3.93 -5.53
C ALA A 81 -3.44 -2.99 -4.54
N LEU A 82 -2.12 -2.89 -4.59
CA LEU A 82 -1.35 -1.97 -3.73
C LEU A 82 -1.77 -0.50 -3.92
N LEU A 83 -1.97 -0.05 -5.16
CA LEU A 83 -2.46 1.31 -5.42
C LEU A 83 -3.90 1.53 -4.95
N SER A 84 -4.78 0.54 -5.12
CA SER A 84 -6.16 0.60 -4.62
C SER A 84 -6.17 0.75 -3.09
N ALA A 85 -5.44 -0.13 -2.40
CA ALA A 85 -5.31 -0.10 -0.95
C ALA A 85 -4.77 1.24 -0.45
N GLN A 86 -3.79 1.82 -1.15
CA GLN A 86 -3.26 3.13 -0.77
C GLN A 86 -4.25 4.28 -1.00
N LYS A 87 -5.06 4.23 -2.07
CA LYS A 87 -6.13 5.21 -2.30
C LYS A 87 -7.18 5.15 -1.20
N GLU A 88 -7.58 3.94 -0.80
CA GLU A 88 -8.52 3.73 0.31
C GLU A 88 -7.93 4.21 1.64
N LEU A 89 -6.68 3.87 1.92
CA LEU A 89 -5.96 4.31 3.11
C LEU A 89 -5.89 5.84 3.20
N LYS A 90 -5.62 6.51 2.07
CA LYS A 90 -5.66 7.98 1.99
C LYS A 90 -7.04 8.52 2.37
N ASN A 91 -8.12 7.91 1.88
CA ASN A 91 -9.48 8.34 2.20
C ASN A 91 -9.80 8.18 3.70
N VAL A 92 -9.37 7.07 4.31
CA VAL A 92 -9.52 6.86 5.76
C VAL A 92 -8.78 7.94 6.55
N TYR A 93 -7.53 8.24 6.19
CA TYR A 93 -6.77 9.31 6.85
C TYR A 93 -7.44 10.68 6.71
N MET A 94 -7.97 11.01 5.53
CA MET A 94 -8.68 12.27 5.33
C MET A 94 -9.94 12.38 6.20
N ARG A 95 -10.71 11.30 6.34
CA ARG A 95 -11.88 11.25 7.24
C ARG A 95 -11.48 11.47 8.69
N ASN A 96 -10.49 10.71 9.17
CA ASN A 96 -10.00 10.83 10.54
C ASN A 96 -9.50 12.24 10.85
N LYS A 97 -8.77 12.86 9.91
CA LYS A 97 -8.31 14.24 10.06
C LYS A 97 -9.46 15.25 10.09
N LYS A 98 -10.50 15.06 9.26
CA LYS A 98 -11.70 15.91 9.30
C LYS A 98 -12.43 15.82 10.64
N GLU A 99 -12.55 14.62 11.20
CA GLU A 99 -13.15 14.41 12.52
C GLU A 99 -12.35 15.08 13.64
N GLN A 100 -11.01 14.95 13.62
CA GLN A 100 -10.12 15.63 14.55
C GLN A 100 -10.31 17.15 14.50
N ILE A 101 -10.33 17.74 13.30
CA ILE A 101 -10.58 19.18 13.11
C ILE A 101 -11.94 19.57 13.70
N ASN A 102 -12.98 18.80 13.43
CA ASN A 102 -14.32 19.08 13.95
C ASN A 102 -14.41 18.96 15.48
N ALA A 103 -13.69 18.02 16.08
CA ALA A 103 -13.60 17.89 17.54
C ALA A 103 -12.89 19.11 18.16
N VAL A 104 -11.78 19.54 17.57
CA VAL A 104 -11.04 20.74 18.01
C VAL A 104 -11.92 21.99 17.88
N LYS A 105 -12.62 22.18 16.76
CA LYS A 105 -13.56 23.29 16.57
C LYS A 105 -14.66 23.32 17.64
N ARG A 106 -15.23 22.16 17.97
CA ARG A 106 -16.23 22.04 19.04
C ARG A 106 -15.66 22.44 20.41
N LYS A 107 -14.45 21.98 20.73
CA LYS A 107 -13.76 22.38 21.98
C LYS A 107 -13.53 23.90 22.02
N ILE A 108 -13.02 24.50 20.95
CA ILE A 108 -12.82 25.96 20.87
C ILE A 108 -14.13 26.71 21.12
N LYS A 109 -15.23 26.28 20.48
CA LYS A 109 -16.55 26.90 20.67
C LYS A 109 -17.02 26.81 22.13
N ALA A 110 -16.90 25.63 22.76
CA ALA A 110 -17.29 25.42 24.15
C ALA A 110 -16.46 26.27 25.12
N THR A 111 -15.13 26.32 24.91
CA THR A 111 -14.23 27.14 25.73
C THR A 111 -14.54 28.63 25.59
N LYS A 112 -14.79 29.12 24.36
CA LYS A 112 -15.20 30.52 24.15
C LYS A 112 -16.50 30.86 24.87
N ALA A 113 -17.51 29.99 24.77
CA ALA A 113 -18.78 30.19 25.48
C ALA A 113 -18.59 30.27 27.00
N ARG A 114 -17.79 29.36 27.58
CA ARG A 114 -17.46 29.36 29.01
C ARG A 114 -16.67 30.60 29.44
N LEU A 115 -15.76 31.07 28.59
CA LEU A 115 -14.99 32.29 28.87
C LEU A 115 -15.91 33.51 28.92
N THR A 116 -16.85 33.62 27.98
CA THR A 116 -17.85 34.71 27.97
C THR A 116 -18.74 34.68 29.20
N THR A 117 -19.18 33.51 29.69
CA THR A 117 -20.00 33.44 30.91
C THR A 117 -19.20 33.86 32.15
N LEU A 118 -17.95 33.42 32.28
CA LEU A 118 -17.08 33.81 33.39
C LEU A 118 -16.77 35.32 33.39
N GLN A 119 -16.56 35.91 32.21
CA GLN A 119 -16.35 37.36 32.07
C GLN A 119 -17.56 38.17 32.55
N LYS A 120 -18.79 37.71 32.26
CA LYS A 120 -20.02 38.36 32.73
C LYS A 120 -20.22 38.29 34.25
N ILE A 121 -19.67 37.29 34.92
CA ILE A 121 -19.78 37.12 36.39
C ILE A 121 -18.76 38.01 37.12
N LYS A 122 -17.62 38.31 36.48
CA LYS A 122 -16.55 39.14 37.05
C LYS A 122 -16.85 40.64 36.95
N ALA A 123 -17.72 41.05 36.01
CA ALA A 123 -18.19 42.42 35.84
C ALA A 123 -19.40 42.68 36.75
#